data_AF-A0A967L617-F1
#
_entry.id   AF-A0A967L617-F1
#
_cell.length_a   1.000
_cell.length_b   1.000
_cell.length_c   1.000
_cell.angle_alpha   90.00
_cell.angle_beta   90.00
_cell.angle_gamma   90.00
#
_symmetry.space_group_name_H-M   'P 1'
#
loop_
_entity.id
_entity.type
_entity.pdbx_description
1 polymer ?
#
loop_
_entity_poly.entity_id
_entity_poly.type
_entity_poly.pdbx_seq_one_letter_code
_entity_poly.pdbx_strand_id
1 'polypeptide(L)'
;MRSETDPSDGEPITWPIYDGRADLAATPPLNTLTIPRPVDPFRLFVVEAFPAPPVEVFSDDLESGQGEWSAGSDGDAGTTWELGSPSLGATSANSPANCFGTNLDSEYAINADVWLRSPPIDLTTATGATMTYYQFRDIEEGFDFGTISLLDAADNSV
;
A
#
# COMPACT_ATOMS: atom_id res chain seq x y z
N MET A 1 -0.26 -26.83 4.11
CA MET A 1 -0.97 -28.10 3.86
C MET A 1 -1.23 -28.78 5.19
N ARG A 2 -2.47 -29.23 5.40
CA ARG A 2 -2.90 -29.88 6.63
C ARG A 2 -3.37 -31.31 6.32
N SER A 3 -3.39 -32.17 7.34
CA SER A 3 -3.84 -33.55 7.17
C SER A 3 -4.41 -34.13 8.44
N GLU A 4 -5.34 -35.07 8.29
CA GLU A 4 -5.87 -35.85 9.40
C GLU A 4 -6.24 -37.28 8.93
N THR A 5 -6.22 -38.23 9.85
CA THR A 5 -6.64 -39.62 9.67
C THR A 5 -8.12 -39.84 10.01
N ASP A 6 -8.68 -39.04 10.92
CA ASP A 6 -10.11 -39.01 11.27
C ASP A 6 -10.76 -37.67 10.84
N PRO A 7 -11.57 -37.64 9.77
CA PRO A 7 -12.21 -36.40 9.31
C PRO A 7 -13.22 -35.80 10.31
N SER A 8 -13.57 -36.50 11.38
CA SER A 8 -14.43 -35.96 12.43
C SER A 8 -13.69 -35.10 13.47
N ASP A 9 -12.35 -35.07 13.42
CA ASP A 9 -11.48 -34.31 14.35
C ASP A 9 -11.40 -32.80 14.00
N GLY A 10 -12.53 -32.22 13.62
CA GLY A 10 -12.69 -30.80 13.29
C GLY A 10 -12.72 -30.47 11.80
N GLU A 11 -13.00 -29.20 11.50
CA GLU A 11 -13.02 -28.67 10.15
C GLU A 11 -11.61 -28.75 9.52
N PRO A 12 -11.48 -29.00 8.20
CA PRO A 12 -10.18 -29.18 7.54
C PRO A 12 -9.16 -28.05 7.78
N ILE A 13 -9.61 -26.80 7.93
CA ILE A 13 -8.77 -25.63 8.24
C ILE A 13 -8.11 -25.71 9.62
N THR A 14 -8.66 -26.52 10.53
CA THR A 14 -8.16 -26.71 11.89
C THR A 14 -7.22 -27.92 12.02
N TRP A 15 -7.15 -28.79 11.02
CA TRP A 15 -6.28 -29.97 11.06
C TRP A 15 -4.79 -29.59 11.21
N PRO A 16 -3.97 -30.45 11.83
CA PRO A 16 -2.54 -30.20 12.01
C PRO A 16 -1.79 -29.99 10.69
N ILE A 17 -0.75 -29.15 10.71
CA ILE A 17 0.17 -29.01 9.58
C ILE A 17 0.91 -30.33 9.37
N TYR A 18 0.85 -30.86 8.16
CA TYR A 18 1.50 -32.12 7.83
C TYR A 18 2.99 -31.91 7.56
N ASP A 19 3.86 -32.60 8.31
CA ASP A 19 5.31 -32.68 8.02
C ASP A 19 5.99 -31.30 7.88
N GLY A 20 5.51 -30.30 8.64
CA GLY A 20 6.00 -28.93 8.56
C GLY A 20 5.70 -28.19 7.24
N ARG A 21 4.85 -28.74 6.37
CA ARG A 21 4.58 -28.20 5.02
C ARG A 21 3.59 -27.03 5.05
N ALA A 22 4.03 -25.92 5.63
CA ALA A 22 3.40 -24.60 5.54
C ALA A 22 4.18 -23.70 4.55
N ASP A 23 3.59 -22.55 4.20
CA ASP A 23 4.26 -21.43 3.51
C ASP A 23 5.05 -21.79 2.24
N LEU A 24 4.49 -22.69 1.41
CA LEU A 24 5.08 -23.06 0.13
C LEU A 24 5.01 -21.87 -0.83
N ALA A 25 6.17 -21.31 -1.15
CA ALA A 25 6.29 -20.25 -2.16
C ALA A 25 5.70 -20.72 -3.50
N ALA A 26 4.93 -19.84 -4.14
CA ALA A 26 4.33 -20.16 -5.43
C ALA A 26 5.40 -20.23 -6.53
N THR A 27 5.25 -21.21 -7.42
CA THR A 27 6.03 -21.38 -8.66
C THR A 27 5.08 -21.43 -9.85
N PRO A 28 4.44 -20.31 -10.25
CA PRO A 28 3.54 -20.29 -11.40
C PRO A 28 4.21 -20.83 -12.68
N PRO A 29 3.46 -21.48 -13.59
CA PRO A 29 2.01 -21.67 -13.54
C PRO A 29 1.56 -22.90 -12.72
N LEU A 30 2.48 -23.76 -12.27
CA LEU A 30 2.14 -25.01 -11.57
C LEU A 30 3.02 -25.21 -10.33
N ASN A 31 2.40 -25.16 -9.16
CA ASN A 31 3.04 -25.52 -7.90
C ASN A 31 3.02 -27.04 -7.73
N THR A 32 4.20 -27.67 -7.64
CA THR A 32 4.30 -29.12 -7.45
C THR A 32 4.89 -29.44 -6.07
N LEU A 33 4.23 -30.33 -5.33
CA LEU A 33 4.71 -30.87 -4.06
C LEU A 33 4.60 -32.40 -4.11
N THR A 34 5.71 -33.10 -3.89
CA THR A 34 5.72 -34.57 -3.79
C THR A 34 5.67 -35.01 -2.33
N ILE A 35 4.70 -35.86 -1.98
CA ILE A 35 4.55 -36.44 -0.65
C ILE A 35 4.79 -37.95 -0.78
N PRO A 36 5.74 -38.54 -0.04
CA PRO A 36 5.86 -40.00 0.01
C PRO A 36 4.58 -40.58 0.62
N ARG A 37 4.17 -41.77 0.18
CA ARG A 37 2.97 -42.42 0.72
C ARG A 37 3.08 -42.53 2.25
N PRO A 38 2.11 -42.00 3.02
CA PRO A 38 2.10 -42.14 4.47
C PRO A 38 2.05 -43.60 4.91
N VAL A 39 2.60 -43.89 6.09
CA VAL A 39 2.53 -45.22 6.70
C VAL A 39 1.13 -45.58 7.19
N ASP A 40 0.29 -44.57 7.41
CA ASP A 40 -1.10 -44.77 7.82
C ASP A 40 -1.88 -45.49 6.72
N PRO A 41 -2.82 -46.37 7.07
CA PRO A 41 -3.66 -47.05 6.08
C PRO A 41 -4.56 -46.09 5.32
N PHE A 42 -4.83 -44.91 5.91
CA PHE A 42 -5.68 -43.86 5.38
C PHE A 42 -5.29 -42.50 5.95
N ARG A 43 -5.23 -41.47 5.11
CA ARG A 43 -4.99 -40.07 5.52
C ARG A 43 -5.59 -39.14 4.49
N LEU A 44 -6.23 -38.08 4.95
CA LEU A 44 -6.81 -37.00 4.14
C LEU A 44 -5.88 -35.79 4.15
N PHE A 45 -5.88 -35.03 3.07
CA PHE A 45 -5.06 -33.84 2.91
C PHE A 45 -5.93 -32.67 2.44
N VAL A 46 -5.66 -31.49 2.99
CA VAL A 46 -6.20 -30.23 2.49
C VAL A 46 -5.05 -29.25 2.19
N VAL A 47 -5.15 -28.60 1.04
CA VAL A 47 -4.22 -27.56 0.61
C VAL A 47 -4.97 -26.25 0.62
N GLU A 48 -4.43 -25.29 1.37
CA GLU A 48 -4.95 -23.94 1.45
C GLU A 48 -3.95 -23.05 0.72
N ALA A 49 -4.47 -22.20 -0.17
CA ALA A 49 -3.69 -21.16 -0.82
C ALA A 49 -4.15 -19.82 -0.25
N PHE A 50 -3.19 -19.05 0.24
CA PHE A 50 -3.41 -17.67 0.63
C PHE A 50 -2.68 -16.78 -0.37
N PRO A 51 -3.23 -15.61 -0.73
CA PRO A 51 -2.43 -14.57 -1.34
C PRO A 51 -1.19 -14.34 -0.47
N ALA A 52 -0.03 -14.20 -1.09
CA ALA A 52 1.14 -13.73 -0.34
C ALA A 52 0.77 -12.39 0.33
N PRO A 53 1.26 -12.11 1.56
CA PRO A 53 1.11 -10.79 2.14
C PRO A 53 1.54 -9.73 1.12
N PRO A 54 0.82 -8.60 0.99
CA PRO A 54 1.25 -7.51 0.14
C PRO A 54 2.69 -7.14 0.52
N VAL A 55 3.56 -7.07 -0.48
CA VAL A 55 4.91 -6.55 -0.28
C VAL A 55 4.81 -5.03 -0.28
N GLU A 56 5.30 -4.39 0.78
CA GLU A 56 5.46 -2.94 0.80
C GLU A 56 6.58 -2.56 -0.17
N VAL A 57 6.21 -1.89 -1.26
CA VAL A 57 7.14 -1.43 -2.30
C VAL A 57 7.60 0.01 -2.06
N PHE A 58 6.79 0.79 -1.34
CA PHE A 58 7.09 2.16 -0.96
C PHE A 58 6.27 2.54 0.27
N SER A 59 6.90 3.25 1.21
CA SER A 59 6.26 3.82 2.39
C SER A 59 7.07 5.03 2.82
N ASP A 60 6.35 6.07 3.21
CA ASP A 60 6.94 7.31 3.72
C ASP A 60 6.02 7.88 4.79
N ASP A 61 6.54 8.00 6.00
CA ASP A 61 5.85 8.65 7.12
C ASP A 61 6.10 10.16 7.17
N LEU A 62 6.90 10.69 6.23
CA LEU A 62 7.24 12.10 6.05
C LEU A 62 8.13 12.70 7.15
N GLU A 63 8.66 11.87 8.05
CA GLU A 63 9.55 12.31 9.14
C GLU A 63 11.02 12.43 8.73
N SER A 64 11.36 11.87 7.57
CA SER A 64 12.74 11.86 7.05
C SER A 64 13.11 13.11 6.24
N GLY A 65 12.24 14.13 6.23
CA GLY A 65 12.39 15.32 5.40
C GLY A 65 11.85 15.11 3.97
N GLN A 66 12.07 16.09 3.09
CA GLN A 66 11.45 16.11 1.77
C GLN A 66 11.87 14.94 0.86
N GLY A 67 13.07 14.40 1.05
CA GLY A 67 13.57 13.31 0.20
C GLY A 67 13.52 13.68 -1.29
N GLU A 68 12.99 12.76 -2.10
CA GLU A 68 12.78 12.95 -3.54
C GLU A 68 11.35 13.40 -3.90
N TRP A 69 10.54 13.76 -2.90
CA TRP A 69 9.26 14.40 -3.17
C TRP A 69 9.50 15.74 -3.87
N SER A 70 8.66 16.02 -4.86
CA SER A 70 8.71 17.24 -5.65
C SER A 70 7.35 17.92 -5.65
N ALA A 71 7.38 19.24 -5.63
CA ALA A 71 6.18 20.07 -5.70
C ALA A 71 6.30 21.06 -6.86
N GLY A 72 5.16 21.47 -7.40
CA GLY A 72 5.09 22.48 -8.43
C GLY A 72 3.71 23.10 -8.55
N SER A 73 3.59 23.99 -9.53
CA SER A 73 2.36 24.71 -9.86
C SER A 73 2.23 24.76 -11.37
N ASP A 74 1.04 24.44 -11.87
CA ASP A 74 0.67 24.65 -13.27
C ASP A 74 -0.16 25.95 -13.42
N GLY A 75 -0.51 26.59 -12.30
CA GLY A 75 -1.19 27.88 -12.21
C GLY A 75 -0.42 28.91 -11.36
N ASP A 76 -1.14 29.86 -10.76
CA ASP A 76 -0.55 30.96 -9.99
C ASP A 76 0.17 30.44 -8.73
N ALA A 77 1.44 30.82 -8.58
CA ALA A 77 2.36 30.32 -7.54
C ALA A 77 2.04 30.78 -6.09
N GLY A 78 0.84 31.32 -5.84
CA GLY A 78 0.44 31.84 -4.52
C GLY A 78 0.26 30.77 -3.44
N THR A 79 0.22 29.50 -3.83
CA THR A 79 0.19 28.34 -2.94
C THR A 79 1.39 27.45 -3.25
N THR A 80 1.96 26.84 -2.22
CA THR A 80 2.99 25.80 -2.37
C THR A 80 2.71 24.61 -1.48
N TRP A 81 3.12 23.42 -1.93
CA TRP A 81 3.21 22.26 -1.03
C TRP A 81 4.45 22.37 -0.17
N GLU A 82 4.28 22.25 1.14
CA GLU A 82 5.32 22.41 2.15
C GLU A 82 5.34 21.17 3.05
N LEU A 83 6.55 20.74 3.44
CA LEU A 83 6.73 19.69 4.43
C LEU A 83 6.96 20.29 5.81
N GLY A 84 6.18 19.87 6.79
CA GLY A 84 6.33 20.31 8.17
C GLY A 84 5.12 19.97 9.03
N SER A 85 5.11 20.50 10.26
CA SER A 85 3.94 20.41 11.13
C SER A 85 2.85 21.39 10.68
N PRO A 86 1.61 20.93 10.45
CA PRO A 86 0.53 21.82 10.05
C PRO A 86 0.08 22.67 11.25
N SER A 87 -0.26 23.93 10.99
CA SER A 87 -0.70 24.89 12.01
C SER A 87 -2.03 25.58 11.68
N LEU A 88 -2.49 25.46 10.43
CA LEU A 88 -3.78 25.91 9.95
C LEU A 88 -4.55 24.74 9.33
N GLY A 89 -5.88 24.72 9.51
CA GLY A 89 -6.72 23.59 9.09
C GLY A 89 -6.50 22.36 9.98
N ALA A 90 -5.73 21.38 9.51
CA ALA A 90 -5.35 20.23 10.31
C ALA A 90 -4.39 20.66 11.44
N THR A 91 -4.72 20.35 12.69
CA THR A 91 -3.90 20.75 13.84
C THR A 91 -2.78 19.75 14.19
N SER A 92 -2.72 18.62 13.48
CA SER A 92 -1.67 17.62 13.61
C SER A 92 -1.59 16.74 12.37
N ALA A 93 -0.38 16.32 11.99
CA ALA A 93 -0.19 15.27 10.98
C ALA A 93 -0.66 13.90 11.48
N ASN A 94 -1.02 13.00 10.55
CA ASN A 94 -1.39 11.62 10.88
C ASN A 94 -0.20 10.81 11.40
N SER A 95 0.95 10.97 10.75
CA SER A 95 2.25 10.54 11.26
C SER A 95 2.87 11.75 11.96
N PRO A 96 2.98 11.77 13.30
CA PRO A 96 3.60 12.90 13.97
C PRO A 96 5.11 12.91 13.72
N ALA A 97 5.72 14.05 13.39
CA ALA A 97 5.19 15.42 13.46
C ALA A 97 4.81 16.07 12.12
N ASN A 98 5.14 15.48 10.97
CA ASN A 98 5.17 16.16 9.69
C ASN A 98 4.12 15.62 8.70
N CYS A 99 3.62 16.52 7.86
CA CYS A 99 2.90 16.16 6.65
C CYS A 99 3.28 17.12 5.53
N PHE A 100 2.99 16.74 4.29
CA PHE A 100 2.85 17.70 3.23
C PHE A 100 1.49 18.38 3.31
N GLY A 101 1.47 19.72 3.24
CA GLY A 101 0.26 20.52 3.17
C GLY A 101 0.42 21.69 2.21
N THR A 102 -0.69 22.15 1.64
CA THR A 102 -0.75 23.40 0.89
C THR A 102 -0.70 24.56 1.88
N ASN A 103 0.39 25.34 1.91
CA ASN A 103 0.64 26.43 2.85
C ASN A 103 0.37 26.02 4.32
N LEU A 104 1.35 25.46 5.03
CA LEU A 104 1.12 24.86 6.37
C LEU A 104 0.68 25.85 7.46
N ASP A 105 0.88 27.15 7.24
CA ASP A 105 0.60 28.23 8.17
C ASP A 105 -0.32 29.33 7.60
N SER A 106 -0.86 29.15 6.39
CA SER A 106 -1.73 30.15 5.74
C SER A 106 -2.74 29.50 4.79
N GLU A 107 -3.78 30.26 4.42
CA GLU A 107 -4.78 29.77 3.46
C GLU A 107 -4.14 29.61 2.07
N TYR A 108 -4.69 28.70 1.26
CA TYR A 108 -4.30 28.59 -0.14
C TYR A 108 -4.80 29.82 -0.93
N ALA A 109 -4.03 30.24 -1.93
CA ALA A 109 -4.38 31.35 -2.80
C ALA A 109 -5.52 31.01 -3.77
N ILE A 110 -6.25 32.04 -4.20
CA ILE A 110 -7.29 31.92 -5.23
C ILE A 110 -6.72 31.36 -6.54
N ASN A 111 -7.47 30.45 -7.18
CA ASN A 111 -7.08 29.76 -8.43
C ASN A 111 -5.76 28.97 -8.32
N ALA A 112 -5.38 28.51 -7.12
CA ALA A 112 -4.21 27.66 -6.96
C ALA A 112 -4.35 26.36 -7.78
N ASP A 113 -3.32 26.05 -8.56
CA ASP A 113 -3.22 24.80 -9.31
C ASP A 113 -1.83 24.21 -9.06
N VAL A 114 -1.74 23.48 -7.94
CA VAL A 114 -0.48 23.01 -7.37
C VAL A 114 -0.49 21.49 -7.20
N TRP A 115 0.67 20.89 -7.39
CA TRP A 115 0.84 19.44 -7.30
C TRP A 115 1.99 19.07 -6.38
N LEU A 116 1.85 17.89 -5.77
CA LEU A 116 2.90 17.18 -5.04
C LEU A 116 3.06 15.81 -5.68
N ARG A 117 4.30 15.39 -5.88
CA ARG A 117 4.65 14.14 -6.55
C ARG A 117 5.63 13.36 -5.69
N SER A 118 5.32 12.08 -5.50
CA SER A 118 6.20 11.13 -4.83
C SER A 118 7.47 10.86 -5.65
N PRO A 119 8.50 10.25 -5.04
CA PRO A 119 9.55 9.60 -5.80
C PRO A 119 8.98 8.54 -6.76
N PRO A 120 9.71 8.14 -7.81
CA PRO A 120 9.35 7.00 -8.64
C PRO A 120 9.22 5.71 -7.81
N ILE A 121 8.11 4.99 -7.99
CA ILE A 121 7.86 3.71 -7.30
C ILE A 121 8.01 2.58 -8.33
N ASP A 122 8.98 1.69 -8.12
CA ASP A 122 9.21 0.55 -9.01
C ASP A 122 8.15 -0.54 -8.78
N LEU A 123 7.24 -0.67 -9.75
CA LEU A 123 6.19 -1.69 -9.77
C LEU A 123 6.46 -2.79 -10.81
N THR A 124 7.67 -2.89 -11.38
CA THR A 124 7.97 -3.81 -12.50
C THR A 124 7.75 -5.28 -12.16
N THR A 125 7.87 -5.67 -10.89
CA THR A 125 7.61 -7.04 -10.42
C THR A 125 6.19 -7.23 -9.88
N ALA A 126 5.41 -6.16 -9.76
CA ALA A 126 4.06 -6.20 -9.22
C ALA A 126 3.05 -6.51 -10.32
N THR A 127 2.16 -7.47 -10.08
CA THR A 127 1.01 -7.73 -10.98
C THR A 127 -0.18 -6.82 -10.70
N GLY A 128 -0.10 -6.04 -9.62
CA GLY A 128 -1.09 -5.09 -9.13
C GLY A 128 -0.57 -4.44 -7.85
N ALA A 129 -1.05 -3.23 -7.55
CA ALA A 129 -0.63 -2.48 -6.37
C ALA A 129 -1.84 -1.84 -5.69
N THR A 130 -1.74 -1.64 -4.38
CA THR A 130 -2.71 -0.92 -3.57
C THR A 130 -2.01 0.27 -2.94
N MET A 131 -2.62 1.45 -3.04
CA MET A 131 -2.15 2.65 -2.36
C MET A 131 -3.05 2.96 -1.17
N THR A 132 -2.44 3.19 -0.01
CA THR A 132 -3.12 3.68 1.20
C THR A 132 -2.45 4.96 1.65
N TYR A 133 -3.24 5.99 1.95
CA TYR A 133 -2.75 7.29 2.37
C TYR A 133 -3.77 7.96 3.30
N TYR A 134 -3.30 8.97 4.03
CA TYR A 134 -4.15 9.86 4.83
C TYR A 134 -4.21 11.22 4.17
N GLN A 135 -5.40 11.83 4.15
CA GLN A 135 -5.59 13.19 3.68
C GLN A 135 -6.52 13.95 4.61
N PHE A 136 -6.29 15.25 4.69
CA PHE A 136 -7.24 16.23 5.21
C PHE A 136 -7.57 17.20 4.08
N ARG A 137 -8.81 17.70 4.04
CA ARG A 137 -9.25 18.67 3.04
C ARG A 137 -10.08 19.75 3.72
N ASP A 138 -9.66 21.00 3.50
CA ASP A 138 -10.40 22.21 3.82
C ASP A 138 -10.32 23.09 2.57
N ILE A 139 -11.38 23.06 1.77
CA ILE A 139 -11.46 23.63 0.42
C ILE A 139 -12.85 24.22 0.18
N GLU A 140 -12.99 25.14 -0.79
CA GLU A 140 -14.28 25.73 -1.14
C GLU A 140 -15.21 24.68 -1.77
N GLU A 141 -16.32 24.38 -1.07
CA GLU A 141 -17.28 23.37 -1.51
C GLU A 141 -17.92 23.76 -2.86
N GLY A 142 -17.77 22.89 -3.86
CA GLY A 142 -18.39 23.03 -5.18
C GLY A 142 -17.59 23.84 -6.21
N PHE A 143 -16.45 24.40 -5.82
CA PHE A 143 -15.54 25.13 -6.72
C PHE A 143 -14.17 24.48 -6.78
N ASP A 144 -13.62 24.11 -5.62
CA ASP A 144 -12.29 23.54 -5.52
C ASP A 144 -12.33 22.01 -5.48
N PHE A 145 -11.26 21.37 -5.95
CA PHE A 145 -11.10 19.93 -5.91
C PHE A 145 -9.62 19.53 -5.87
N GLY A 146 -9.37 18.29 -5.46
CA GLY A 146 -8.06 17.66 -5.50
C GLY A 146 -8.17 16.25 -6.03
N THR A 147 -7.24 15.86 -6.89
CA THR A 147 -7.20 14.53 -7.51
C THR A 147 -5.94 13.77 -7.12
N ILE A 148 -5.99 12.45 -7.24
CA ILE A 148 -4.81 11.60 -7.18
C ILE A 148 -4.70 10.92 -8.53
N SER A 149 -3.53 11.06 -9.14
CA SER A 149 -3.22 10.54 -10.45
C SER A 149 -2.02 9.60 -10.33
N LEU A 150 -2.06 8.49 -11.07
CA LEU A 150 -0.90 7.64 -11.27
C LEU A 150 -0.22 8.10 -12.55
N LEU A 151 1.09 8.30 -12.49
CA LEU A 151 1.88 8.81 -13.61
C LEU A 151 2.97 7.81 -13.97
N ASP A 152 3.28 7.67 -15.27
CA ASP A 152 4.52 7.02 -15.70
C ASP A 152 5.71 7.88 -15.26
N ALA A 153 6.61 7.33 -14.47
CA ALA A 153 7.75 8.06 -13.93
C ALA A 153 8.75 8.53 -15.01
N ALA A 154 8.71 7.95 -16.22
CA ALA A 154 9.60 8.32 -17.31
C ALA A 154 9.19 9.63 -18.01
N ASP A 155 7.89 9.91 -18.12
CA ASP A 155 7.38 11.05 -18.90
C ASP A 155 6.21 11.82 -18.27
N ASN A 156 5.72 11.39 -17.10
CA ASN A 156 4.58 11.95 -16.36
C ASN A 156 3.23 11.83 -17.10
N SER A 157 3.08 10.89 -18.02
CA SER A 157 1.78 10.58 -18.63
C SER A 157 0.85 9.83 -17.68
N VAL A 158 -0.47 9.95 -17.88
CA VAL A 158 -1.55 9.24 -17.15
C VAL A 158 -2.02 8.04 -17.96
#